data_AF-A0AAV5GEU2-F1
#
_entry.id   AF-A0AAV5GEU2-F1
#
_cell.length_a   1.000
_cell.length_b   1.000
_cell.length_c   1.000
_cell.angle_alpha   90.00
_cell.angle_beta   90.00
_cell.angle_gamma   90.00
#
_symmetry.space_group_name_H-M   'P 1'
#
loop_
_entity.id
_entity.type
_entity.pdbx_description
1 polymer ?
#
loop_
_entity_poly.entity_id
_entity_poly.type
_entity_poly.pdbx_seq_one_letter_code
_entity_poly.pdbx_strand_id
1 'polypeptide(L)'
;MSTVTPARPRPRPAAARTSTASPRQRFINVLLLTVIAGTCFSVLNSSAATTAFRSRLPAHTLTRLEDTAFPLPKLPFFGDKRNILNQWFVKRSWAWVTAVYVLLSVTLLAFPASAPSSQRASAPSTTPAIVNGRAVPSTELAVPTGHLYGSLRRYLLASLYWFYLTQATWFGRSLGPSITLRILRSSGAVCVPSAVSNDPLSAHAAHSGLESTEPGHAAAGAPLVCTGAKGEYWRGGHDVSGHAFMMVHCSLFLLELVYPLLPALFPALFSNGTRSEADRVRRTHPIIVLAGYAAVFVIILSWWMLLMTSLFFHTPMEKLTGAAFGFLGWYVSGL
;
A
#
# COMPACT_ATOMS: atom_id res chain seq x y z
N MET A 1 41.26 -67.19 0.71
CA MET A 1 40.07 -66.44 1.20
C MET A 1 40.37 -64.96 1.04
N SER A 2 39.87 -64.35 -0.03
CA SER A 2 40.11 -62.94 -0.33
C SER A 2 39.05 -62.08 0.34
N THR A 3 39.47 -61.17 1.20
CA THR A 3 38.65 -60.21 1.93
C THR A 3 38.13 -59.13 0.98
N VAL A 4 36.81 -59.10 0.78
CA VAL A 4 36.12 -58.04 0.03
C VAL A 4 35.88 -56.86 0.97
N THR A 5 36.56 -55.75 0.72
CA THR A 5 36.33 -54.47 1.41
C THR A 5 35.06 -53.81 0.87
N PRO A 6 34.12 -53.35 1.72
CA PRO A 6 32.90 -52.69 1.25
C PRO A 6 33.22 -51.30 0.68
N ALA A 7 32.79 -51.06 -0.56
CA ALA A 7 32.95 -49.78 -1.23
C ALA A 7 32.13 -48.67 -0.53
N ARG A 8 32.80 -47.56 -0.22
CA ARG A 8 32.18 -46.36 0.36
C ARG A 8 31.17 -45.76 -0.65
N PRO A 9 29.93 -45.43 -0.23
CA PRO A 9 28.95 -44.83 -1.13
C PRO A 9 29.43 -43.45 -1.60
N ARG A 10 29.39 -43.22 -2.91
CA ARG A 10 29.70 -41.91 -3.51
C ARG A 10 28.71 -40.85 -3.01
N PRO A 11 29.16 -39.64 -2.63
CA PRO A 11 28.25 -38.55 -2.31
C PRO A 11 27.42 -38.22 -3.56
N ARG A 12 26.09 -38.14 -3.40
CA ARG A 12 25.18 -37.69 -4.46
C ARG A 12 25.60 -36.29 -4.92
N PRO A 13 25.65 -36.01 -6.23
CA PRO A 13 25.86 -34.65 -6.71
C PRO A 13 24.74 -33.78 -6.15
N ALA A 14 25.13 -32.67 -5.50
CA ALA A 14 24.19 -31.68 -5.01
C ALA A 14 23.40 -31.16 -6.22
N ALA A 15 22.11 -31.53 -6.31
CA ALA A 15 21.23 -30.97 -7.31
C ALA A 15 21.29 -29.44 -7.19
N ALA A 16 21.67 -28.77 -8.27
CA ALA A 16 21.65 -27.31 -8.35
C ALA A 16 20.23 -26.86 -7.99
N ARG A 17 20.04 -26.34 -6.76
CA ARG A 17 18.80 -25.69 -6.36
C ARG A 17 18.65 -24.45 -7.23
N THR A 18 17.91 -24.57 -8.32
CA THR A 18 17.35 -23.42 -9.02
C THR A 18 16.51 -22.68 -7.98
N SER A 19 17.07 -21.58 -7.46
CA SER A 19 16.42 -20.75 -6.46
C SER A 19 15.22 -20.07 -7.11
N THR A 20 14.07 -20.75 -7.10
CA THR A 20 12.82 -20.13 -7.52
C THR A 20 12.50 -18.99 -6.54
N ALA A 21 12.28 -17.79 -7.06
CA ALA A 21 11.99 -16.62 -6.24
C ALA A 21 10.78 -16.90 -5.32
N SER A 22 10.86 -16.46 -4.06
CA SER A 22 9.77 -16.64 -3.10
C SER A 22 8.51 -15.86 -3.55
N PRO A 23 7.30 -16.24 -3.11
CA PRO A 23 6.08 -15.51 -3.49
C PRO A 23 6.15 -14.01 -3.16
N ARG A 24 6.78 -13.67 -2.03
CA ARG A 24 7.06 -12.27 -1.64
C ARG A 24 7.93 -11.54 -2.67
N GLN A 25 9.05 -12.15 -3.05
CA GLN A 25 9.96 -11.57 -4.05
C GLN A 25 9.27 -11.40 -5.40
N ARG A 26 8.46 -12.37 -5.83
CA ARG A 26 7.68 -12.25 -7.07
C ARG A 26 6.72 -11.07 -7.00
N PHE A 27 6.01 -10.88 -5.89
CA PHE A 27 5.08 -9.77 -5.73
C PHE A 27 5.79 -8.40 -5.72
N ILE A 28 6.91 -8.28 -4.99
CA ILE A 28 7.75 -7.08 -5.01
C ILE A 28 8.22 -6.77 -6.43
N ASN A 29 8.67 -7.79 -7.17
CA ASN A 29 9.08 -7.63 -8.57
C ASN A 29 7.92 -7.17 -9.45
N VAL A 30 6.70 -7.69 -9.26
CA VAL A 30 5.51 -7.23 -9.99
C VAL A 30 5.26 -5.74 -9.73
N LEU A 31 5.28 -5.29 -8.47
CA LEU A 31 5.08 -3.88 -8.14
C LEU A 31 6.17 -2.99 -8.77
N LEU A 32 7.44 -3.40 -8.65
CA LEU A 32 8.57 -2.66 -9.22
C LEU A 32 8.49 -2.58 -10.74
N LEU A 33 8.26 -3.70 -11.42
CA LEU A 33 8.12 -3.76 -12.87
C LEU A 33 6.92 -2.96 -13.35
N THR A 34 5.81 -2.94 -12.60
CA THR A 34 4.63 -2.13 -12.91
C THR A 34 4.99 -0.64 -12.92
N VAL A 35 5.72 -0.16 -11.90
CA VAL A 35 6.15 1.24 -11.83
C VAL A 35 7.11 1.57 -12.97
N ILE A 36 8.11 0.72 -13.22
CA ILE A 36 9.10 0.94 -14.28
C ILE A 36 8.42 0.94 -15.66
N ALA A 37 7.69 -0.12 -16.01
CA ALA A 37 7.04 -0.25 -17.31
C ALA A 37 6.00 0.85 -17.55
N GLY A 38 5.15 1.15 -16.55
CA GLY A 38 4.17 2.23 -16.65
C GLY A 38 4.84 3.61 -16.80
N THR A 39 5.95 3.84 -16.08
CA THR A 39 6.71 5.09 -16.20
C THR A 39 7.39 5.22 -17.55
N CYS A 40 8.02 4.16 -18.07
CA CYS A 40 8.59 4.14 -19.41
C CYS A 40 7.52 4.43 -20.47
N PHE A 41 6.37 3.77 -20.39
CA PHE A 41 5.24 4.05 -21.28
C PHE A 41 4.77 5.51 -21.17
N SER A 42 4.66 6.04 -19.96
CA SER A 42 4.26 7.43 -19.72
C SER A 42 5.23 8.42 -20.37
N VAL A 43 6.54 8.21 -20.25
CA VAL A 43 7.57 9.06 -20.84
C VAL A 43 7.54 9.02 -22.37
N LEU A 44 7.27 7.85 -22.97
CA LEU A 44 7.19 7.69 -24.42
C LEU A 44 5.94 8.34 -25.03
N ASN A 45 4.84 8.43 -24.26
CA ASN A 45 3.54 8.87 -24.77
C ASN A 45 3.07 10.23 -24.22
N SER A 46 3.75 10.81 -23.23
CA SER A 46 3.34 12.04 -22.58
C SER A 46 4.53 12.79 -21.97
N SER A 47 4.49 14.12 -22.03
CA SER A 47 5.54 14.93 -21.39
C SER A 47 5.42 14.85 -19.86
N ALA A 48 6.57 14.80 -19.16
CA ALA A 48 6.62 14.80 -17.70
C ALA A 48 5.99 16.08 -17.10
N ALA A 49 6.10 17.22 -17.80
CA ALA A 49 5.47 18.46 -17.39
C ALA A 49 3.93 18.35 -17.38
N THR A 50 3.36 17.69 -18.40
CA THR A 50 1.91 17.47 -18.48
C THR A 50 1.42 16.56 -17.35
N THR A 51 2.10 15.43 -17.08
CA THR A 51 1.68 14.50 -16.03
C THR A 51 1.87 15.08 -14.62
N ALA A 52 2.91 15.90 -14.41
CA ALA A 52 3.12 16.65 -13.17
C ALA A 52 2.07 17.74 -12.95
N PHE A 53 1.70 18.47 -14.02
CA PHE A 53 0.64 19.47 -13.93
C PHE A 53 -0.71 18.83 -13.55
N ARG A 54 -1.04 17.69 -14.16
CA ARG A 54 -2.27 16.93 -13.85
C ARG A 54 -2.35 16.49 -12.39
N SER A 55 -1.23 16.08 -11.79
CA SER A 55 -1.20 15.61 -10.40
C SER A 55 -1.33 16.75 -9.37
N ARG A 56 -0.78 17.93 -9.66
CA ARG A 56 -0.68 19.04 -8.68
C ARG A 56 -1.91 19.94 -8.64
N LEU A 57 -2.70 19.99 -9.71
CA LEU A 57 -3.97 20.70 -9.69
C LEU A 57 -4.95 20.02 -8.71
N PRO A 58 -5.80 20.77 -8.00
CA PRO A 58 -6.94 20.19 -7.31
C PRO A 58 -8.02 19.66 -8.28
N ALA A 59 -8.86 18.72 -7.82
CA ALA A 59 -9.91 18.12 -8.66
C ALA A 59 -11.06 19.09 -8.96
N HIS A 60 -11.47 19.89 -7.98
CA HIS A 60 -12.51 20.89 -8.16
C HIS A 60 -12.07 22.02 -9.13
N THR A 61 -10.78 22.36 -9.16
CA THR A 61 -10.24 23.34 -10.11
C THR A 61 -10.36 22.86 -11.55
N LEU A 62 -10.13 21.56 -11.82
CA LEU A 62 -10.36 21.00 -13.15
C LEU A 62 -11.83 21.09 -13.57
N THR A 63 -12.76 20.80 -12.67
CA THR A 63 -14.20 20.94 -12.97
C THR A 63 -14.56 22.39 -13.30
N ARG A 64 -14.08 23.37 -12.51
CA ARG A 64 -14.33 24.78 -12.81
C ARG A 64 -13.74 25.23 -14.14
N LEU A 65 -12.54 24.76 -14.49
CA LEU A 65 -11.90 25.09 -15.77
C LEU A 65 -12.71 24.58 -16.97
N GLU A 66 -13.29 23.38 -16.85
CA GLU A 66 -14.19 22.81 -17.86
C GLU A 66 -15.49 23.62 -17.99
N ASP A 67 -16.05 24.11 -16.87
CA ASP A 67 -17.25 24.96 -16.86
C ASP A 67 -17.00 26.36 -17.48
N THR A 68 -15.77 26.89 -17.38
CA THR A 68 -15.38 28.22 -17.92
C THR A 68 -15.07 28.25 -19.42
N ALA A 69 -15.56 27.26 -20.18
CA ALA A 69 -15.44 27.16 -21.65
C ALA A 69 -14.00 27.02 -22.22
N PHE A 70 -13.00 26.71 -21.38
CA PHE A 70 -11.68 26.30 -21.88
C PHE A 70 -11.73 24.82 -22.30
N PRO A 71 -11.52 24.48 -23.59
CA PRO A 71 -11.53 23.08 -24.03
C PRO A 71 -10.31 22.35 -23.49
N LEU A 72 -10.43 21.75 -22.30
CA LEU A 72 -9.45 20.80 -21.80
C LEU A 72 -9.54 19.51 -22.64
N PRO A 73 -8.41 18.94 -23.09
CA PRO A 73 -8.43 17.65 -23.78
C PRO A 73 -9.13 16.61 -22.90
N LYS A 74 -10.16 15.94 -23.44
CA LYS A 74 -10.86 14.85 -22.74
C LYS A 74 -9.86 13.73 -22.45
N LEU A 75 -9.57 13.52 -21.17
CA LEU A 75 -8.67 12.46 -20.72
C LEU A 75 -9.41 11.12 -20.70
N PRO A 76 -8.69 10.00 -20.88
CA PRO A 76 -9.27 8.68 -20.61
C PRO A 76 -9.72 8.59 -19.14
N PHE A 77 -10.68 7.70 -18.85
CA PHE A 77 -11.28 7.56 -17.51
C PHE A 77 -10.25 7.55 -16.36
N PHE A 78 -9.17 6.79 -16.51
CA PHE A 78 -8.11 6.69 -15.49
C PHE A 78 -7.14 7.87 -15.47
N GLY A 79 -7.05 8.64 -16.57
CA GLY A 79 -6.30 9.89 -16.62
C GLY A 79 -7.07 11.06 -15.98
N ASP A 80 -8.40 10.98 -15.89
CA ASP A 80 -9.18 11.94 -15.13
C ASP A 80 -9.15 11.60 -13.63
N LYS A 81 -8.47 12.44 -12.84
CA LYS A 81 -8.38 12.25 -11.39
C LYS A 81 -9.72 12.39 -10.65
N ARG A 82 -10.79 12.85 -11.31
CA ARG A 82 -12.15 12.92 -10.74
C ARG A 82 -12.86 11.57 -10.72
N ASN A 83 -12.31 10.56 -11.40
CA ASN A 83 -12.92 9.23 -11.45
C ASN A 83 -13.16 8.63 -10.04
N ILE A 84 -14.19 7.78 -9.95
CA ILE A 84 -14.67 7.22 -8.68
C ILE A 84 -13.57 6.45 -7.94
N LEU A 85 -12.71 5.71 -8.65
CA LEU A 85 -11.64 4.93 -8.02
C LEU A 85 -10.60 5.85 -7.40
N ASN A 86 -10.25 6.96 -8.05
CA ASN A 86 -9.32 7.91 -7.45
C ASN A 86 -9.92 8.61 -6.23
N GLN A 87 -11.19 9.01 -6.30
CA GLN A 87 -11.84 9.76 -5.21
C GLN A 87 -12.20 8.89 -4.00
N TRP A 88 -12.66 7.66 -4.21
CA TRP A 88 -13.15 6.78 -3.14
C TRP A 88 -12.15 5.71 -2.72
N PHE A 89 -11.35 5.19 -3.64
CA PHE A 89 -10.40 4.13 -3.33
C PHE A 89 -9.00 4.69 -3.03
N VAL A 90 -8.34 5.32 -4.00
CA VAL A 90 -6.93 5.74 -3.86
C VAL A 90 -6.75 6.75 -2.72
N LYS A 91 -7.57 7.80 -2.69
CA LYS A 91 -7.52 8.84 -1.63
C LYS A 91 -7.87 8.32 -0.23
N ARG A 92 -8.59 7.20 -0.13
CA ARG A 92 -9.01 6.60 1.14
C ARG A 92 -8.44 5.19 1.33
N SER A 93 -7.32 4.89 0.66
CA SER A 93 -6.76 3.54 0.57
C SER A 93 -6.42 2.95 1.94
N TRP A 94 -5.87 3.76 2.85
CA TRP A 94 -5.59 3.30 4.21
C TRP A 94 -6.86 2.88 4.97
N ALA A 95 -7.99 3.56 4.76
CA ALA A 95 -9.26 3.18 5.40
C ALA A 95 -9.75 1.81 4.90
N TRP A 96 -9.57 1.50 3.61
CA TRP A 96 -9.87 0.18 3.05
C TRP A 96 -8.94 -0.90 3.61
N VAL A 97 -7.64 -0.60 3.75
CA VAL A 97 -6.68 -1.50 4.40
C VAL A 97 -7.07 -1.77 5.86
N THR A 98 -7.41 -0.73 6.62
CA THR A 98 -7.89 -0.85 8.00
C THR A 98 -9.16 -1.70 8.08
N ALA A 99 -10.13 -1.48 7.20
CA ALA A 99 -11.38 -2.26 7.18
C ALA A 99 -11.11 -3.75 6.94
N VAL A 100 -10.24 -4.08 5.97
CA VAL A 100 -9.82 -5.47 5.70
C VAL A 100 -9.03 -6.05 6.86
N TYR A 101 -8.12 -5.29 7.45
CA TYR A 101 -7.34 -5.70 8.63
C TYR A 101 -8.23 -6.05 9.81
N VAL A 102 -9.22 -5.20 10.12
CA VAL A 102 -10.20 -5.44 11.18
C VAL A 102 -11.06 -6.65 10.84
N LEU A 103 -11.56 -6.77 9.61
CA LEU A 103 -12.35 -7.91 9.16
C LEU A 103 -11.59 -9.23 9.35
N LEU A 104 -10.34 -9.31 8.90
CA LEU A 104 -9.51 -10.49 9.06
C LEU A 104 -9.21 -10.78 10.53
N SER A 105 -8.88 -9.75 11.32
CA SER A 105 -8.59 -9.92 12.74
C SER A 105 -9.81 -10.43 13.52
N VAL A 106 -10.99 -9.87 13.28
CA VAL A 106 -12.25 -10.28 13.91
C VAL A 106 -12.65 -11.69 13.48
N THR A 107 -12.55 -12.01 12.19
CA THR A 107 -12.90 -13.36 11.69
C THR A 107 -11.96 -14.44 12.22
N LEU A 108 -10.67 -14.14 12.37
CA LEU A 108 -9.71 -15.05 13.00
C LEU A 108 -10.00 -15.27 14.49
N LEU A 109 -10.44 -14.23 15.20
CA LEU A 109 -10.83 -14.33 16.61
C LEU A 109 -12.17 -15.08 16.80
N ALA A 110 -13.13 -14.85 15.92
CA ALA A 110 -14.47 -15.43 16.01
C ALA A 110 -14.54 -16.88 15.50
N PHE A 111 -13.70 -17.27 14.52
CA PHE A 111 -13.68 -18.60 13.91
C PHE A 111 -12.30 -19.28 13.98
N PRO A 112 -11.77 -19.51 15.19
CA PRO A 112 -10.46 -20.12 15.37
C PRO A 112 -10.43 -21.54 14.80
N ALA A 113 -9.33 -21.88 14.15
CA ALA A 113 -9.15 -23.21 13.59
C ALA A 113 -9.22 -24.26 14.71
N SER A 114 -10.06 -25.29 14.53
CA SER A 114 -10.14 -26.40 15.48
C SER A 114 -8.75 -27.01 15.65
N ALA A 115 -8.29 -27.12 16.91
CA ALA A 115 -7.02 -27.75 17.23
C ALA A 115 -6.98 -29.16 16.59
N PRO A 116 -5.83 -29.61 16.07
CA PRO A 116 -5.69 -31.00 15.66
C PRO A 116 -6.08 -31.88 16.84
N SER A 117 -7.15 -32.66 16.70
CA SER A 117 -7.41 -33.78 17.60
C SER A 117 -6.15 -34.66 17.55
N SER A 118 -5.40 -34.72 18.65
CA SER A 118 -4.30 -35.67 18.81
C SER A 118 -4.84 -37.10 18.69
N GLN A 119 -5.01 -37.61 17.48
CA GLN A 119 -5.19 -39.03 17.24
C GLN A 119 -3.83 -39.71 17.31
N ARG A 120 -3.33 -39.93 18.52
CA ARG A 120 -2.61 -41.14 18.96
C ARG A 120 -2.08 -41.01 20.40
N ALA A 121 -2.94 -41.35 21.35
CA ALA A 121 -2.55 -42.22 22.45
C ALA A 121 -3.65 -43.27 22.57
N SER A 122 -3.31 -44.49 22.20
CA SER A 122 -4.14 -45.68 22.31
C SER A 122 -4.40 -46.01 23.79
N ALA A 123 -5.58 -45.64 24.31
CA ALA A 123 -6.38 -46.40 25.28
C ALA A 123 -7.64 -45.58 25.67
N PRO A 124 -8.85 -46.16 25.66
CA PRO A 124 -10.02 -45.51 26.24
C PRO A 124 -10.02 -45.74 27.75
N SER A 125 -9.55 -44.78 28.55
CA SER A 125 -9.99 -44.67 29.95
C SER A 125 -11.13 -43.66 30.00
N THR A 126 -12.35 -44.19 29.95
CA THR A 126 -13.61 -43.49 30.16
C THR A 126 -13.69 -43.01 31.61
N THR A 127 -13.07 -41.88 31.92
CA THR A 127 -13.38 -41.14 33.15
C THR A 127 -13.35 -39.65 32.86
N PRO A 128 -14.50 -38.96 32.81
CA PRO A 128 -14.50 -37.51 32.76
C PRO A 128 -13.95 -36.97 34.08
N ALA A 129 -12.99 -36.04 34.02
CA ALA A 129 -12.54 -35.31 35.19
C ALA A 129 -13.68 -34.40 35.70
N ILE A 130 -14.43 -34.91 36.67
CA ILE A 130 -15.46 -34.16 37.38
C ILE A 130 -14.76 -33.41 38.51
N VAL A 131 -14.60 -32.10 38.36
CA VAL A 131 -14.34 -31.19 39.49
C VAL A 131 -15.66 -30.47 39.77
N ASN A 132 -16.25 -30.73 40.94
CA ASN A 132 -17.52 -30.13 41.40
C ASN A 132 -18.74 -30.33 40.47
N GLY A 133 -18.94 -31.52 39.92
CA GLY A 133 -20.22 -31.91 39.30
C GLY A 133 -20.59 -31.23 37.97
N ARG A 134 -19.70 -30.43 37.38
CA ARG A 134 -19.90 -29.85 36.04
C ARG A 134 -18.81 -30.31 35.07
N ALA A 135 -19.23 -30.81 33.90
CA ALA A 135 -18.33 -30.99 32.77
C ALA A 135 -17.85 -29.61 32.32
N VAL A 136 -16.56 -29.31 32.52
CA VAL A 136 -15.93 -28.10 32.00
C VAL A 136 -15.33 -28.44 30.64
N PRO A 137 -15.88 -27.92 29.51
CA PRO A 137 -15.21 -28.08 28.22
C PRO A 137 -13.94 -27.24 28.20
N SER A 138 -12.77 -27.88 28.20
CA SER A 138 -11.49 -27.25 27.89
C SER A 138 -11.40 -26.95 26.40
N THR A 139 -12.05 -25.87 25.98
CA THR A 139 -11.82 -25.26 24.66
C THR A 139 -10.94 -24.03 24.86
N GLU A 140 -9.66 -24.25 25.18
CA GLU A 140 -8.68 -23.18 25.08
C GLU A 140 -8.42 -22.89 23.60
N LEU A 141 -8.94 -21.74 23.20
CA LEU A 141 -8.89 -21.11 21.91
C LEU A 141 -7.47 -20.61 21.60
N ALA A 142 -6.55 -21.50 21.23
CA ALA A 142 -5.19 -21.09 20.92
C ALA A 142 -5.08 -20.52 19.48
N VAL A 143 -5.70 -19.35 19.21
CA VAL A 143 -5.06 -18.44 18.25
C VAL A 143 -3.81 -17.95 18.96
N PRO A 144 -2.59 -18.24 18.49
CA PRO A 144 -1.39 -17.88 19.24
C PRO A 144 -1.39 -16.35 19.38
N THR A 145 -1.57 -15.86 20.61
CA THR A 145 -1.67 -14.44 20.95
C THR A 145 -0.50 -13.63 20.40
N GLY A 146 0.67 -14.26 20.24
CA GLY A 146 1.85 -13.69 19.59
C GLY A 146 1.65 -13.29 18.12
N HIS A 147 0.84 -14.02 17.33
CA HIS A 147 0.56 -13.65 15.94
C HIS A 147 -0.33 -12.40 15.85
N LEU A 148 -1.32 -12.28 16.73
CA LEU A 148 -2.20 -11.11 16.80
C LEU A 148 -1.43 -9.88 17.26
N TYR A 149 -0.59 -10.02 18.30
CA TYR A 149 0.28 -8.94 18.77
C TYR A 149 1.28 -8.50 17.69
N GLY A 150 1.92 -9.46 17.02
CA GLY A 150 2.83 -9.17 15.90
C GLY A 150 2.14 -8.44 14.76
N SER A 151 0.92 -8.87 14.41
CA SER A 151 0.09 -8.24 13.37
C SER A 151 -0.33 -6.82 13.76
N LEU A 152 -0.81 -6.61 14.99
CA LEU A 152 -1.15 -5.29 15.53
C LEU A 152 0.06 -4.35 15.54
N ARG A 153 1.22 -4.82 16.01
CA ARG A 153 2.46 -4.03 16.00
C ARG A 153 2.81 -3.55 14.59
N ARG A 154 2.75 -4.45 13.59
CA ARG A 154 3.00 -4.11 12.18
C ARG A 154 2.00 -3.09 11.65
N TYR A 155 0.72 -3.27 11.95
CA TYR A 155 -0.33 -2.32 11.58
C TYR A 155 -0.09 -0.92 12.15
N LEU A 156 0.27 -0.84 13.43
CA LEU A 156 0.57 0.44 14.09
C LEU A 156 1.81 1.11 13.50
N LEU A 157 2.90 0.36 13.27
CA LEU A 157 4.11 0.89 12.65
C LEU A 157 3.86 1.37 11.22
N ALA A 158 3.12 0.58 10.42
CA ALA A 158 2.76 0.95 9.06
C ALA A 158 1.83 2.19 9.01
N SER A 159 0.91 2.32 9.97
CA SER A 159 0.04 3.50 10.11
C SER A 159 0.84 4.74 10.49
N LEU A 160 1.77 4.61 11.45
CA LEU A 160 2.63 5.70 11.90
C LEU A 160 3.53 6.17 10.76
N TYR A 161 4.12 5.24 10.00
CA TYR A 161 4.94 5.56 8.83
C TYR A 161 4.15 6.38 7.79
N TRP A 162 2.96 5.90 7.42
CA TRP A 162 2.06 6.61 6.50
C TRP A 162 1.72 8.01 7.02
N PHE A 163 1.37 8.13 8.30
CA PHE A 163 0.97 9.38 8.91
C PHE A 163 2.09 10.42 8.87
N TYR A 164 3.32 10.04 9.26
CA TYR A 164 4.48 10.95 9.22
C TYR A 164 4.87 11.36 7.81
N LEU A 165 4.79 10.43 6.86
CA LEU A 165 5.17 10.71 5.48
C LEU A 165 4.19 11.68 4.81
N THR A 166 2.88 11.53 5.06
CA THR A 166 1.83 12.21 4.28
C THR A 166 1.03 13.28 5.01
N GLN A 167 0.77 13.12 6.31
CA GLN A 167 -0.15 13.98 7.06
C GLN A 167 0.61 15.04 7.88
N ALA A 168 1.38 14.60 8.88
CA ALA A 168 2.05 15.50 9.81
C ALA A 168 3.19 14.80 10.55
N THR A 169 4.22 15.56 10.91
CA THR A 169 5.32 15.08 11.76
C THR A 169 5.18 15.65 13.17
N TRP A 170 5.36 14.82 14.20
CA TRP A 170 5.48 15.32 15.56
C TRP A 170 6.93 15.72 15.85
N PHE A 171 7.19 17.03 15.99
CA PHE A 171 8.46 17.55 16.51
C PHE A 171 8.14 18.65 17.53
N GLY A 172 8.37 18.40 18.83
CA GLY A 172 8.09 19.36 19.90
C GLY A 172 6.63 19.38 20.35
N ARG A 173 6.06 20.58 20.59
CA ARG A 173 4.69 20.78 21.11
C ARG A 173 3.61 20.94 20.03
N SER A 174 3.99 21.06 18.76
CA SER A 174 3.05 21.25 17.65
C SER A 174 3.27 20.25 16.51
N LEU A 175 2.19 19.90 15.81
CA LEU A 175 2.26 19.11 14.60
C LEU A 175 2.91 19.96 13.49
N GLY A 176 4.05 19.50 13.00
CA GLY A 176 4.76 20.09 11.87
C GLY A 176 4.29 19.51 10.53
N PRO A 177 4.71 20.12 9.40
CA PRO A 177 4.37 19.64 8.07
C PRO A 177 4.90 18.21 7.83
N SER A 178 4.16 17.45 7.03
CA SER A 178 4.55 16.10 6.61
C SER A 178 5.94 16.06 5.94
N ILE A 179 6.58 14.90 5.96
CA ILE A 179 7.90 14.73 5.32
C ILE A 179 7.82 15.05 3.82
N THR A 180 6.76 14.61 3.12
CA THR A 180 6.55 14.91 1.70
C THR A 180 6.41 16.40 1.42
N LEU A 181 5.69 17.14 2.27
CA LEU A 181 5.59 18.60 2.14
C LEU A 181 6.94 19.30 2.39
N ARG A 182 7.77 18.77 3.31
CA ARG A 182 9.13 19.27 3.54
C ARG A 182 10.01 19.05 2.30
N ILE A 183 9.99 17.85 1.72
CA ILE A 183 10.73 17.51 0.50
C ILE A 183 10.29 18.43 -0.64
N LEU A 184 8.98 18.63 -0.81
CA LEU A 184 8.42 19.51 -1.84
C LEU A 184 8.93 20.94 -1.70
N ARG A 185 8.87 21.52 -0.49
CA ARG A 185 9.35 22.89 -0.24
C ARG A 185 10.86 23.01 -0.37
N SER A 186 11.63 22.07 0.19
CA SER A 186 13.10 22.11 0.16
C SER A 186 13.67 21.88 -1.24
N SER A 187 12.91 21.27 -2.15
CA SER A 187 13.28 21.10 -3.56
C SER A 187 12.89 22.28 -4.45
N GLY A 188 12.42 23.39 -3.87
CA GLY A 188 12.16 24.63 -4.60
C GLY A 188 10.75 24.77 -5.16
N ALA A 189 9.76 24.07 -4.58
CA ALA A 189 8.36 24.31 -4.96
C ALA A 189 7.87 25.68 -4.47
N VAL A 190 7.15 26.38 -5.35
CA VAL A 190 6.52 27.66 -5.07
C VAL A 190 5.00 27.50 -5.13
N CYS A 191 4.31 28.15 -4.21
CA CYS A 191 2.85 28.19 -4.21
C CYS A 191 2.36 29.22 -5.23
N VAL A 192 1.55 28.79 -6.19
CA VAL A 192 0.99 29.66 -7.24
C VAL A 192 -0.50 29.87 -6.97
N PRO A 193 -1.00 31.11 -7.04
CA PRO A 193 -2.43 31.39 -6.89
C PRO A 193 -3.25 30.74 -8.00
N SER A 194 -4.56 30.60 -7.78
CA SER A 194 -5.41 29.93 -8.76
C SER A 194 -5.50 30.73 -10.06
N ALA A 195 -5.40 30.05 -11.20
CA ALA A 195 -5.66 30.66 -12.50
C ALA A 195 -7.16 31.02 -12.71
N VAL A 196 -8.04 30.59 -11.81
CA VAL A 196 -9.51 30.73 -11.92
C VAL A 196 -10.08 31.68 -10.86
N SER A 197 -9.26 32.19 -9.92
CA SER A 197 -9.76 33.13 -8.93
C SER A 197 -9.83 34.54 -9.49
N ASN A 198 -11.04 35.11 -9.55
CA ASN A 198 -11.29 36.54 -9.79
C ASN A 198 -10.83 37.44 -8.63
N ASP A 199 -9.92 36.96 -7.78
CA ASP A 199 -9.40 37.70 -6.64
C ASP A 199 -8.33 38.66 -7.18
N PRO A 200 -8.40 39.99 -6.92
CA PRO A 200 -7.44 40.97 -7.45
C PRO A 200 -5.97 40.64 -7.14
N LEU A 201 -5.69 39.89 -6.06
CA LEU A 201 -4.36 39.35 -5.75
C LEU A 201 -3.85 38.30 -6.76
N SER A 202 -4.75 37.52 -7.36
CA SER A 202 -4.41 36.49 -8.35
C SER A 202 -4.05 37.12 -9.70
N ALA A 203 -4.72 38.21 -10.07
CA ALA A 203 -4.40 38.98 -11.27
C ALA A 203 -3.02 39.65 -11.18
N HIS A 204 -2.67 40.22 -10.02
CA HIS A 204 -1.35 40.86 -9.82
C HIS A 204 -0.21 39.83 -9.80
N ALA A 205 -0.39 38.68 -9.14
CA ALA A 205 0.61 37.62 -9.12
C ALA A 205 0.81 36.92 -10.48
N ALA A 206 -0.24 36.86 -11.32
CA ALA A 206 -0.13 36.37 -12.70
C ALA A 206 0.67 37.32 -13.60
N HIS A 207 0.59 38.64 -13.35
CA HIS A 207 1.38 39.65 -14.07
C HIS A 207 2.83 39.77 -13.57
N SER A 208 3.11 39.52 -12.28
CA SER A 208 4.47 39.55 -11.72
C SER A 208 5.28 38.26 -11.98
N GLY A 209 4.71 37.27 -12.66
CA GLY A 209 5.38 36.00 -13.01
C GLY A 209 6.31 36.07 -14.22
N LEU A 210 6.35 37.21 -14.92
CA LEU A 210 7.36 37.57 -15.91
C LEU A 210 8.06 38.82 -15.37
N GLU A 211 9.31 38.70 -14.92
CA GLU A 211 10.18 39.80 -14.48
C GLU A 211 9.62 40.73 -13.38
N SER A 212 10.03 40.49 -12.13
CA SER A 212 10.27 41.62 -11.24
C SER A 212 11.36 41.28 -10.22
N THR A 213 12.59 41.51 -10.66
CA THR A 213 13.76 41.76 -9.80
C THR A 213 13.66 43.19 -9.28
N GLU A 214 12.70 43.51 -8.40
CA GLU A 214 12.63 44.83 -7.75
C GLU A 214 12.21 44.68 -6.27
N PRO A 215 13.07 45.08 -5.31
CA PRO A 215 12.80 44.98 -3.90
C PRO A 215 12.05 46.21 -3.40
N GLY A 216 10.73 46.25 -3.60
CA GLY A 216 9.90 47.29 -3.00
C GLY A 216 8.47 47.18 -3.48
N HIS A 217 7.53 47.19 -2.54
CA HIS A 217 6.07 47.12 -2.74
C HIS A 217 5.49 45.69 -2.80
N ALA A 218 5.77 44.88 -1.78
CA ALA A 218 4.92 43.75 -1.44
C ALA A 218 3.56 44.27 -0.91
N ALA A 219 2.48 44.03 -1.67
CA ALA A 219 1.13 44.27 -1.22
C ALA A 219 0.87 43.51 0.11
N ALA A 220 0.30 44.22 1.09
CA ALA A 220 0.03 43.75 2.45
C ALA A 220 -1.13 42.72 2.52
N GLY A 221 -0.94 41.56 1.90
CA GLY A 221 -1.81 40.40 2.04
C GLY A 221 -1.21 39.37 3.00
N ALA A 222 -2.07 38.58 3.66
CA ALA A 222 -1.62 37.40 4.41
C ALA A 222 -0.81 36.48 3.49
N PRO A 223 0.27 35.85 3.96
CA PRO A 223 1.11 34.99 3.14
C PRO A 223 0.27 33.88 2.49
N LEU A 224 0.45 33.69 1.19
CA LEU A 224 -0.30 32.69 0.42
C LEU A 224 -0.03 31.28 0.98
N VAL A 225 -1.08 30.62 1.49
CA VAL A 225 -1.01 29.25 1.99
C VAL A 225 -1.55 28.30 0.94
N CYS A 226 -0.71 27.40 0.43
CA CYS A 226 -1.12 26.38 -0.53
C CYS A 226 -1.88 25.22 0.13
N THR A 227 -3.18 25.43 0.35
CA THR A 227 -4.11 24.40 0.84
C THR A 227 -4.82 23.66 -0.29
N GLY A 228 -4.85 24.27 -1.48
CA GLY A 228 -5.66 23.88 -2.62
C GLY A 228 -7.11 24.37 -2.56
N ALA A 229 -7.59 24.95 -1.45
CA ALA A 229 -9.01 25.23 -1.23
C ALA A 229 -9.57 26.33 -2.15
N LYS A 230 -8.75 27.31 -2.52
CA LYS A 230 -9.09 28.37 -3.48
C LYS A 230 -8.64 28.02 -4.90
N GLY A 231 -8.12 26.81 -5.12
CA GLY A 231 -7.55 26.36 -6.38
C GLY A 231 -6.09 26.75 -6.60
N GLU A 232 -5.41 27.23 -5.55
CA GLU A 232 -3.96 27.39 -5.52
C GLU A 232 -3.24 26.04 -5.63
N TYR A 233 -2.06 26.02 -6.25
CA TYR A 233 -1.33 24.77 -6.48
C TYR A 233 0.18 24.98 -6.41
N TRP A 234 0.90 23.88 -6.19
CA TRP A 234 2.36 23.89 -6.15
C TRP A 234 2.97 23.79 -7.56
N ARG A 235 3.90 24.68 -7.89
CA ARG A 235 4.70 24.67 -9.12
C ARG A 235 6.17 24.46 -8.81
N GLY A 236 6.88 23.69 -9.63
CA GLY A 236 8.28 23.34 -9.39
C GLY A 236 8.47 22.37 -8.22
N GLY A 237 9.72 22.12 -7.83
CA GLY A 237 10.07 21.14 -6.80
C GLY A 237 9.69 19.69 -7.12
N HIS A 238 9.99 18.82 -6.17
CA HIS A 238 9.81 17.38 -6.22
C HIS A 238 8.62 16.94 -5.36
N ASP A 239 7.50 16.63 -6.00
CA ASP A 239 6.27 16.19 -5.34
C ASP A 239 6.21 14.65 -5.30
N VAL A 240 6.78 14.07 -4.24
CA VAL A 240 6.78 12.62 -4.02
C VAL A 240 5.38 12.05 -4.24
N SER A 241 5.23 11.07 -5.13
CA SER A 241 3.91 10.55 -5.48
C SER A 241 3.28 9.81 -4.29
N GLY A 242 2.36 10.48 -3.59
CA GLY A 242 1.60 9.90 -2.49
C GLY A 242 0.73 8.72 -2.93
N HIS A 243 0.21 8.75 -4.16
CA HIS A 243 -0.54 7.63 -4.74
C HIS A 243 0.35 6.41 -4.96
N ALA A 244 1.51 6.56 -5.61
CA ALA A 244 2.43 5.45 -5.83
C ALA A 244 2.90 4.85 -4.49
N PHE A 245 3.26 5.72 -3.54
CA PHE A 245 3.58 5.31 -2.16
C PHE A 245 2.46 4.49 -1.54
N MET A 246 1.23 5.03 -1.50
CA MET A 246 0.10 4.36 -0.85
C MET A 246 -0.23 3.03 -1.51
N MET A 247 -0.22 2.94 -2.84
CA MET A 247 -0.55 1.70 -3.52
C MET A 247 0.48 0.60 -3.25
N VAL A 248 1.78 0.92 -3.20
CA VAL A 248 2.83 -0.04 -2.82
C VAL A 248 2.70 -0.42 -1.33
N HIS A 249 2.59 0.57 -0.44
CA HIS A 249 2.49 0.37 1.01
C HIS A 249 1.28 -0.49 1.41
N CYS A 250 0.10 -0.19 0.86
CA CYS A 250 -1.12 -0.95 1.10
C CYS A 250 -1.01 -2.38 0.56
N SER A 251 -0.48 -2.55 -0.65
CA SER A 251 -0.33 -3.86 -1.28
C SER A 251 0.58 -4.79 -0.48
N LEU A 252 1.72 -4.29 -0.01
CA LEU A 252 2.68 -5.08 0.76
C LEU A 252 2.15 -5.42 2.16
N PHE A 253 1.51 -4.47 2.83
CA PHE A 253 0.87 -4.73 4.12
C PHE A 253 -0.19 -5.82 4.01
N LEU A 254 -1.09 -5.72 3.03
CA LEU A 254 -2.14 -6.71 2.81
C LEU A 254 -1.59 -8.07 2.35
N LEU A 255 -0.53 -8.10 1.54
CA LEU A 255 0.13 -9.35 1.17
C LEU A 255 0.61 -10.08 2.44
N GLU A 256 1.32 -9.39 3.33
CA GLU A 256 1.83 -10.01 4.55
C GLU A 256 0.72 -10.46 5.51
N LEU A 257 -0.40 -9.72 5.53
CA LEU A 257 -1.59 -10.09 6.29
C LEU A 257 -2.21 -11.40 5.76
N VAL A 258 -2.26 -11.58 4.43
CA VAL A 258 -2.88 -12.72 3.76
C VAL A 258 -1.90 -13.88 3.52
N TYR A 259 -0.59 -13.63 3.63
CA TYR A 259 0.45 -14.61 3.30
C TYR A 259 0.23 -16.01 3.92
N PRO A 260 -0.14 -16.14 5.22
CA PRO A 260 -0.40 -17.46 5.82
C PRO A 260 -1.65 -18.17 5.26
N LEU A 261 -2.55 -17.42 4.64
CA LEU A 261 -3.82 -17.85 4.06
C LEU A 261 -3.72 -18.22 2.57
N LEU A 262 -2.61 -17.88 1.90
CA LEU A 262 -2.43 -18.10 0.46
C LEU A 262 -2.66 -19.56 0.02
N PRO A 263 -2.21 -20.59 0.76
CA PRO A 263 -2.52 -21.98 0.38
C PRO A 263 -4.01 -22.30 0.40
N ALA A 264 -4.78 -21.68 1.30
CA ALA A 264 -6.23 -21.86 1.39
C ALA A 264 -6.99 -21.10 0.30
N LEU A 265 -6.48 -19.92 -0.09
CA LEU A 265 -7.06 -19.10 -1.15
C LEU A 265 -6.73 -19.64 -2.55
N PHE A 266 -5.52 -20.17 -2.75
CA PHE A 266 -5.07 -20.64 -4.06
C PHE A 266 -4.43 -22.03 -3.99
N PRO A 267 -5.22 -23.08 -3.69
CA PRO A 267 -4.67 -24.44 -3.54
C PRO A 267 -3.89 -24.91 -4.78
N ALA A 268 -4.32 -24.53 -5.98
CA ALA A 268 -3.63 -24.90 -7.23
C ALA A 268 -2.23 -24.30 -7.37
N LEU A 269 -1.97 -23.13 -6.76
CA LEU A 269 -0.68 -22.43 -6.86
C LEU A 269 0.31 -22.82 -5.75
N PHE A 270 -0.20 -23.38 -4.65
CA PHE A 270 0.58 -23.67 -3.45
C PHE A 270 0.58 -25.15 -3.05
N SER A 271 -0.26 -25.99 -3.65
CA SER A 271 -0.26 -27.43 -3.39
C SER A 271 1.04 -28.06 -3.91
N ASN A 272 2.02 -28.20 -3.03
CA ASN A 272 3.19 -29.02 -3.26
C ASN A 272 2.89 -30.53 -3.05
N GLY A 273 1.61 -30.92 -3.05
CA GLY A 273 1.17 -32.31 -2.85
C GLY A 273 1.33 -32.85 -1.43
N THR A 274 1.64 -32.01 -0.43
CA THR A 274 1.79 -32.47 0.96
C THR A 274 0.43 -32.58 1.65
N ARG A 275 0.14 -33.73 2.27
CA ARG A 275 -1.12 -33.97 3.03
C ARG A 275 -1.41 -32.88 4.07
N SER A 276 -0.36 -32.39 4.74
CA SER A 276 -0.45 -31.36 5.78
C SER A 276 -1.04 -30.04 5.28
N GLU A 277 -0.71 -29.64 4.05
CA GLU A 277 -1.19 -28.40 3.45
C GLU A 277 -2.66 -28.52 3.03
N ALA A 278 -3.03 -29.63 2.37
CA ALA A 278 -4.42 -29.93 2.04
C ALA A 278 -5.34 -30.01 3.29
N ASP A 279 -4.86 -30.60 4.37
CA ASP A 279 -5.58 -30.67 5.65
C ASP A 279 -5.71 -29.29 6.33
N ARG A 280 -4.78 -28.36 6.07
CA ARG A 280 -4.86 -26.97 6.58
C ARG A 280 -5.88 -26.16 5.79
N VAL A 281 -5.91 -26.31 4.47
CA VAL A 281 -6.90 -25.69 3.58
C VAL A 281 -8.30 -26.12 3.98
N ARG A 282 -8.52 -27.44 4.15
CA ARG A 282 -9.83 -28.01 4.50
C ARG A 282 -10.34 -27.59 5.89
N ARG A 283 -9.44 -27.25 6.81
CA ARG A 283 -9.76 -26.80 8.18
C ARG A 283 -9.98 -25.30 8.31
N THR A 284 -9.72 -24.51 7.27
CA THR A 284 -9.90 -23.06 7.33
C THR A 284 -11.38 -22.72 7.17
N HIS A 285 -11.94 -21.93 8.10
CA HIS A 285 -13.36 -21.57 8.07
C HIS A 285 -13.69 -20.75 6.80
N PRO A 286 -14.83 -20.98 6.12
CA PRO A 286 -15.17 -20.31 4.86
C PRO A 286 -15.24 -18.78 4.98
N ILE A 287 -15.64 -18.26 6.15
CA ILE A 287 -15.68 -16.81 6.40
C ILE A 287 -14.27 -16.20 6.40
N ILE A 288 -13.28 -16.92 6.93
CA ILE A 288 -11.86 -16.47 6.92
C ILE A 288 -11.35 -16.47 5.46
N VAL A 289 -11.71 -17.48 4.67
CA VAL A 289 -11.39 -17.54 3.24
C VAL A 289 -12.02 -16.36 2.49
N LEU A 290 -13.29 -16.05 2.74
CA LEU A 290 -13.98 -14.90 2.15
C LEU A 290 -13.31 -13.57 2.50
N ALA A 291 -12.94 -13.37 3.78
CA ALA A 291 -12.19 -12.20 4.22
C ALA A 291 -10.80 -12.12 3.54
N GLY A 292 -10.14 -13.27 3.33
CA GLY A 292 -8.90 -13.37 2.56
C GLY A 292 -9.07 -12.94 1.10
N TYR A 293 -10.16 -13.34 0.43
CA TYR A 293 -10.47 -12.88 -0.92
C TYR A 293 -10.78 -11.38 -0.98
N ALA A 294 -11.44 -10.82 0.03
CA ALA A 294 -11.65 -9.37 0.11
C ALA A 294 -10.30 -8.61 0.17
N ALA A 295 -9.34 -9.14 0.94
CA ALA A 295 -7.98 -8.59 0.97
C ALA A 295 -7.27 -8.71 -0.37
N VAL A 296 -7.35 -9.86 -1.05
CA VAL A 296 -6.80 -10.04 -2.41
C VAL A 296 -7.42 -9.06 -3.40
N PHE A 297 -8.73 -8.83 -3.34
CA PHE A 297 -9.41 -7.86 -4.19
C PHE A 297 -8.83 -6.45 -4.01
N VAL A 298 -8.64 -6.01 -2.76
CA VAL A 298 -8.02 -4.71 -2.46
C VAL A 298 -6.55 -4.65 -2.93
N ILE A 299 -5.81 -5.76 -2.87
CA ILE A 299 -4.45 -5.85 -3.43
C ILE A 299 -4.48 -5.66 -4.95
N ILE A 300 -5.37 -6.37 -5.67
CA ILE A 300 -5.49 -6.26 -7.14
C ILE A 300 -5.88 -4.84 -7.53
N LEU A 301 -6.84 -4.23 -6.81
CA LEU A 301 -7.26 -2.86 -7.06
C LEU A 301 -6.14 -1.86 -6.78
N SER A 302 -5.33 -2.08 -5.74
CA SER A 302 -4.14 -1.27 -5.43
C SER A 302 -3.09 -1.38 -6.53
N TRP A 303 -2.81 -2.60 -7.01
CA TRP A 303 -1.88 -2.82 -8.12
C TRP A 303 -2.37 -2.16 -9.42
N TRP A 304 -3.66 -2.27 -9.74
CA TRP A 304 -4.24 -1.61 -10.90
C TRP A 304 -4.10 -0.08 -10.81
N MET A 305 -4.41 0.50 -9.65
CA MET A 305 -4.29 1.94 -9.46
C MET A 305 -2.83 2.42 -9.38
N LEU A 306 -1.88 1.56 -8.99
CA LEU A 306 -0.44 1.82 -9.13
C LEU A 306 -0.07 1.96 -10.61
N LEU A 307 -0.52 1.02 -11.46
CA LEU A 307 -0.31 1.10 -12.91
C LEU A 307 -0.90 2.40 -13.48
N MET A 308 -2.15 2.74 -13.16
CA MET A 308 -2.78 3.98 -13.63
C MET A 308 -2.04 5.23 -13.16
N THR A 309 -1.53 5.22 -11.92
CA THR A 309 -0.66 6.29 -11.40
C THR A 309 0.62 6.41 -12.24
N SER A 310 1.28 5.28 -12.54
CA SER A 310 2.49 5.25 -13.34
C SER A 310 2.28 5.68 -14.79
N LEU A 311 1.09 5.50 -15.35
CA LEU A 311 0.76 5.90 -16.72
C LEU A 311 0.42 7.40 -16.85
N PHE A 312 -0.38 7.97 -15.94
CA PHE A 312 -1.05 9.26 -16.18
C PHE A 312 -0.62 10.44 -15.31
N PHE A 313 0.00 10.20 -14.14
CA PHE A 313 0.23 11.24 -13.13
C PHE A 313 1.69 11.32 -12.72
N HIS A 314 2.15 12.48 -12.25
CA HIS A 314 3.52 12.72 -11.74
C HIS A 314 4.64 12.58 -12.78
N THR A 315 5.81 13.12 -12.45
CA THR A 315 7.05 12.89 -13.19
C THR A 315 7.61 11.49 -12.93
N PRO A 316 8.55 10.98 -13.75
CA PRO A 316 9.23 9.71 -13.50
C PRO A 316 9.88 9.62 -12.11
N MET A 317 10.61 10.67 -11.69
CA MET A 317 11.28 10.66 -10.39
C MET A 317 10.30 10.69 -9.22
N GLU A 318 9.21 11.43 -9.34
CA GLU A 318 8.16 11.48 -8.31
C GLU A 318 7.47 10.11 -8.12
N LYS A 319 7.26 9.35 -9.22
CA LYS A 319 6.75 7.98 -9.18
C LYS A 319 7.72 7.03 -8.48
N LEU A 320 9.00 7.07 -8.88
CA LEU A 320 10.04 6.20 -8.33
C LEU A 320 10.28 6.46 -6.84
N THR A 321 10.34 7.73 -6.43
CA THR A 321 10.49 8.10 -5.01
C THR A 321 9.27 7.70 -4.19
N GLY A 322 8.05 7.88 -4.71
CA GLY A 322 6.83 7.38 -4.07
C GLY A 322 6.88 5.86 -3.86
N ALA A 323 7.23 5.10 -4.90
CA ALA A 323 7.39 3.64 -4.80
C ALA A 323 8.48 3.24 -3.79
N ALA A 324 9.62 3.94 -3.80
CA ALA A 324 10.73 3.70 -2.87
C ALA A 324 10.30 3.91 -1.40
N PHE A 325 9.55 4.97 -1.10
CA PHE A 325 8.95 5.16 0.22
C PHE A 325 7.97 4.05 0.58
N GLY A 326 7.24 3.49 -0.39
CA GLY A 326 6.36 2.34 -0.16
C GLY A 326 7.13 1.09 0.28
N PHE A 327 8.21 0.76 -0.43
CA PHE A 327 9.08 -0.35 -0.05
C PHE A 327 9.81 -0.12 1.27
N LEU A 328 10.25 1.12 1.53
CA LEU A 328 10.89 1.49 2.79
C LEU A 328 9.91 1.38 3.97
N GLY A 329 8.67 1.80 3.82
CA GLY A 329 7.62 1.65 4.83
C GLY A 329 7.37 0.19 5.19
N TRP A 330 7.30 -0.68 4.18
CA TRP A 330 7.24 -2.13 4.36
C TRP A 330 8.41 -2.63 5.21
N TYR A 331 9.66 -2.33 4.81
CA TYR A 331 10.87 -2.74 5.54
C TYR A 331 10.89 -2.23 6.99
N VAL A 332 10.59 -0.94 7.22
CA VAL A 332 10.61 -0.32 8.56
C VAL A 332 9.54 -0.89 9.49
N SER A 333 8.38 -1.27 8.97
CA SER A 333 7.29 -1.84 9.78
C SER A 333 7.53 -3.29 10.24
N GLY A 334 8.68 -3.89 9.90
CA GLY A 334 9.05 -5.26 10.30
C GLY A 334 8.18 -6.32 9.64
N LEU A 335 7.81 -6.05 8.39
CA LEU A 335 7.06 -6.91 7.47
C LEU A 335 8.03 -7.66 6.55
#